data_AF-A0A4R6GKV7-F1
#
_entry.id   AF-A0A4R6GKV7-F1
#
_cell.length_a   1.000
_cell.length_b   1.000
_cell.length_c   1.000
_cell.angle_alpha   90.00
_cell.angle_beta   90.00
_cell.angle_gamma   90.00
#
_symmetry.space_group_name_H-M   'P 1'
#
loop_
_entity.id
_entity.type
_entity.pdbx_description
1 polymer ?
#
loop_
_entity_poly.entity_id
_entity_poly.type
_entity_poly.pdbx_seq_one_letter_code
_entity_poly.pdbx_strand_id
1 'polypeptide(L)' 'MNTAFTFLLVLLFVATPVAARGEFPAGSGKSSPFGTSAQREFLAAKEAFRASAWRDDRRLYVGFVIAEDYYLHRHRFAS' A
#
# COMPACT_ATOMS: atom_id res chain seq x y z
N MET A 1 8.38 -38.32 -14.17
CA MET A 1 8.39 -37.07 -13.38
C MET A 1 7.34 -37.20 -12.30
N ASN A 2 7.78 -37.27 -11.05
CA ASN A 2 7.03 -37.87 -9.95
C ASN A 2 5.98 -36.89 -9.43
N THR A 3 4.69 -37.25 -9.54
CA THR A 3 3.54 -36.47 -9.04
C THR A 3 3.64 -36.13 -7.54
N ALA A 4 4.39 -36.93 -6.78
CA ALA A 4 4.73 -36.66 -5.38
C ALA A 4 5.51 -35.34 -5.18
N PHE A 5 6.37 -34.96 -6.13
CA PHE A 5 7.13 -33.71 -6.06
C PHE A 5 6.25 -32.48 -6.32
N THR A 6 5.20 -32.64 -7.13
CA THR A 6 4.23 -31.57 -7.43
C THR A 6 3.36 -31.25 -6.21
N PHE A 7 2.96 -32.27 -5.43
CA PHE A 7 2.21 -32.05 -4.18
C PHE A 7 3.04 -31.39 -3.09
N LEU A 8 4.33 -31.72 -2.96
CA LEU A 8 5.24 -31.08 -2.00
C LEU A 8 5.39 -29.58 -2.28
N LEU A 9 5.43 -29.18 -3.56
CA LEU A 9 5.57 -27.78 -3.97
C LEU A 9 4.29 -26.97 -3.72
N VAL A 10 3.11 -27.57 -3.88
CA VAL A 10 1.82 -26.91 -3.59
C VAL A 10 1.58 -26.74 -2.09
N LEU A 11 1.99 -27.71 -1.26
CA LEU A 11 1.86 -27.62 0.20
C LEU A 11 2.76 -26.54 0.83
N LEU A 12 3.93 -26.25 0.23
CA LEU A 12 4.85 -25.21 0.72
C LEU A 12 4.29 -23.78 0.52
N PHE A 13 3.31 -23.58 -0.37
CA PHE A 13 2.79 -22.24 -0.71
C PHE A 13 1.61 -21.77 0.18
N VAL A 14 1.00 -22.68 0.97
CA VAL A 14 -0.23 -22.37 1.74
C VAL A 14 0.05 -22.00 3.21
N ALA A 15 1.29 -22.16 3.70
CA ALA A 15 1.61 -22.11 5.13
C ALA A 15 2.41 -20.89 5.61
N THR A 16 2.30 -19.72 4.98
CA THR A 16 2.78 -18.47 5.60
C THR A 16 1.61 -17.65 6.12
N PRO A 17 1.26 -17.72 7.41
CA PRO A 17 0.50 -16.64 8.02
C PRO A 17 1.46 -15.45 8.10
N VAL A 18 1.37 -14.51 7.17
CA VAL A 18 1.97 -13.18 7.35
C VAL A 18 1.10 -12.41 8.36
N ALA A 19 1.13 -12.85 9.62
CA ALA A 19 0.60 -12.09 10.73
C ALA A 19 1.63 -11.01 11.11
N ALA A 20 1.96 -10.14 10.16
CA ALA A 20 2.55 -8.84 10.48
C ALA A 20 1.39 -7.90 10.85
N ARG A 21 0.77 -8.15 12.01
CA ARG A 21 -0.13 -7.22 12.66
C ARG A 21 0.75 -6.06 13.13
N GLY A 22 0.94 -5.08 12.25
CA GLY A 22 1.34 -3.75 12.68
C GLY A 22 0.19 -3.20 13.51
N GLU A 23 0.22 -3.44 14.81
CA GLU A 23 -0.57 -2.68 15.78
C GLU A 23 -0.07 -1.24 15.69
N PHE A 24 -0.69 -0.44 14.81
CA PHE A 24 -0.63 0.99 14.97
C PHE A 24 -1.23 1.28 16.36
N PRO A 25 -0.50 1.92 17.28
CA PRO A 25 -1.12 2.33 18.53
C PRO A 25 -2.26 3.26 18.16
N ALA A 26 -3.49 2.78 18.38
CA ALA A 26 -4.69 3.59 18.36
C ALA A 26 -4.52 4.63 19.46
N GLY A 27 -4.00 5.80 19.06
CA GLY A 27 -3.86 6.95 19.92
C GLY A 27 -5.24 7.31 20.47
N SER A 28 -5.38 7.16 21.79
CA SER A 28 -6.47 7.67 22.61
C SER A 28 -7.03 8.98 22.05
N GLY A 29 -8.36 8.99 21.86
CA GLY A 29 -9.11 10.15 21.41
C GLY A 29 -8.79 11.40 22.23
N LYS A 30 -8.20 12.38 21.55
CA LYS A 30 -8.18 13.78 21.98
C LYS A 30 -8.99 14.54 20.96
N SER A 31 -10.20 14.95 21.34
CA SER A 31 -10.97 15.95 20.59
C SER A 31 -10.11 17.20 20.47
N SER A 32 -9.65 17.50 19.25
CA SER A 32 -8.90 18.72 18.95
C SER A 32 -9.81 19.94 19.14
N PRO A 33 -9.36 21.00 19.84
CA PRO A 33 -10.12 22.24 20.01
C PRO A 33 -10.02 23.16 18.78
N PHE A 34 -9.36 22.74 17.70
CA PHE A 34 -9.27 23.48 16.45
C PHE A 34 -10.23 22.91 15.41
N GLY A 35 -11.45 23.45 15.42
CA GLY A 35 -12.34 23.56 14.26
C GLY A 35 -13.02 22.29 13.76
N THR A 36 -14.36 22.33 13.74
CA THR A 36 -15.19 21.58 12.79
C THR A 36 -15.06 22.15 11.37
N SER A 37 -13.84 22.30 10.86
CA SER A 37 -13.60 22.41 9.43
C SER A 37 -13.62 21.00 8.89
N ALA A 38 -14.61 20.67 8.04
CA ALA A 38 -14.79 19.38 7.36
C ALA A 38 -13.53 18.51 7.44
N GLN A 39 -13.48 17.65 8.47
CA GLN A 39 -12.29 16.88 8.77
C GLN A 39 -12.11 15.93 7.59
N ARG A 40 -11.20 16.28 6.67
CA ARG A 40 -10.96 15.49 5.47
C ARG A 40 -10.64 14.07 5.91
N GLU A 41 -11.30 13.12 5.27
CA GLU A 41 -11.08 11.71 5.56
C GLU A 41 -9.61 11.40 5.35
N PHE A 42 -8.96 10.89 6.40
CA PHE A 42 -7.57 10.46 6.32
C PHE A 42 -7.53 9.05 5.74
N LEU A 43 -7.21 8.95 4.46
CA LEU A 43 -7.06 7.68 3.75
C LEU A 43 -5.69 7.07 4.02
N ALA A 44 -5.62 5.74 4.08
CA ALA A 44 -4.35 5.05 4.15
C ALA A 44 -3.54 5.31 2.86
N ALA A 45 -2.22 5.31 2.94
CA ALA A 45 -1.36 5.66 1.80
C ALA A 45 -1.63 4.82 0.53
N LYS A 46 -1.93 3.52 0.69
CA LYS A 46 -2.26 2.63 -0.44
C LYS A 46 -3.62 2.94 -1.09
N GLU A 47 -4.52 3.60 -0.36
CA GLU A 47 -5.83 4.01 -0.84
C GLU A 47 -5.74 5.37 -1.53
N ALA A 48 -5.02 6.31 -0.91
CA ALA A 48 -4.78 7.65 -1.45
C ALA A 48 -3.88 7.65 -2.70
N PHE A 49 -2.92 6.72 -2.79
CA PHE A 49 -1.93 6.66 -3.85
C PHE A 49 -1.78 5.23 -4.38
N ARG A 50 -2.38 4.97 -5.54
CA ARG A 50 -2.24 3.67 -6.22
C ARG A 50 -1.15 3.78 -7.29
N ALA A 51 -0.02 3.14 -7.03
CA ALA A 51 1.09 3.09 -7.98
C ALA A 51 0.92 1.93 -8.96
N SER A 52 1.28 2.15 -10.22
CA SER A 52 1.40 1.12 -11.25
C SER A 52 2.68 1.30 -12.05
N ALA A 53 3.16 0.21 -12.63
CA ALA A 53 4.30 0.26 -13.52
C ALA A 53 4.07 -0.67 -14.70
N TRP A 54 4.45 -0.22 -15.90
CA TRP A 54 4.46 -1.04 -17.10
C TRP A 54 5.75 -0.79 -17.86
N ARG A 55 6.19 -1.79 -18.61
CA ARG A 55 7.44 -1.74 -19.36
C ARG A 55 7.13 -1.94 -20.83
N ASP A 56 7.79 -1.17 -21.66
CA ASP A 56 7.82 -1.36 -23.11
C ASP A 56 9.28 -1.40 -23.55
N ASP A 57 9.72 -2.52 -24.12
CA ASP A 57 11.09 -2.84 -24.52
C ASP A 57 12.17 -2.38 -23.51
N ARG A 58 12.64 -1.14 -23.68
CA ARG A 58 13.73 -0.51 -22.93
C ARG A 58 13.28 0.57 -21.94
N ARG A 59 12.00 0.89 -21.88
CA ARG A 59 11.45 1.96 -21.03
C ARG A 59 10.53 1.37 -19.96
N LEU A 60 10.79 1.74 -18.71
CA LEU A 60 9.88 1.51 -17.59
C LEU A 60 9.07 2.79 -17.36
N TYR A 61 7.75 2.66 -17.38
CA TYR A 61 6.82 3.73 -17.04
C TYR A 61 6.28 3.45 -15.64
N VAL A 62 6.19 4.51 -14.84
CA VAL A 62 5.61 4.48 -13.49
C VAL A 62 4.50 5.52 -13.46
N GLY A 63 3.31 5.10 -13.04
CA GLY A 63 2.12 5.94 -12.92
C GLY A 63 1.56 5.91 -11.51
N PHE A 64 0.80 6.95 -11.17
CA PHE A 64 0.07 7.04 -9.91
C PHE A 64 -1.36 7.48 -10.20
N VAL A 65 -2.34 6.77 -9.63
CA VAL A 65 -3.71 7.27 -9.47
C VAL A 65 -3.80 7.84 -8.06
N ILE A 66 -4.16 9.12 -7.97
CA ILE A 66 -4.19 9.88 -6.71
C ILE A 66 -5.64 10.21 -6.38
N ALA A 67 -6.05 9.97 -5.13
CA ALA A 67 -7.38 10.31 -4.65
C ALA A 67 -7.61 11.84 -4.66
N GLU A 68 -8.87 12.25 -4.73
CA GLU A 68 -9.27 13.66 -4.73
C GLU A 68 -8.72 14.39 -3.49
N ASP A 69 -8.22 15.62 -3.67
CA ASP A 69 -7.57 16.43 -2.64
C ASP A 69 -6.26 15.88 -2.05
N TYR A 70 -5.68 14.82 -2.64
CA TYR A 70 -4.34 14.33 -2.34
C TYR A 70 -3.35 14.73 -3.45
N TYR A 71 -2.07 14.88 -3.09
CA TYR A 71 -1.01 15.20 -4.06
C TYR A 71 0.34 14.65 -3.61
N LEU A 72 1.23 14.46 -4.59
CA LEU A 72 2.59 13.97 -4.38
C LEU A 72 3.60 15.11 -4.55
N HIS A 73 4.51 15.25 -3.60
CA HIS A 73 5.58 16.24 -3.68
C HIS A 73 6.69 15.77 -4.64
N ARG A 74 6.81 16.42 -5.80
CA ARG A 74 7.81 16.07 -6.82
C ARG A 74 9.25 16.00 -6.30
N HIS A 75 9.64 16.92 -5.42
CA HIS A 75 11.01 16.97 -4.87
C HIS A 75 11.35 15.78 -3.95
N ARG A 76 10.37 14.96 -3.55
CA ARG A 76 10.62 13.75 -2.76
C ARG A 76 11.04 12.54 -3.60
N PHE A 77 11.00 12.67 -4.94
CA PHE A 77 11.37 11.59 -5.87
C PHE A 77 12.76 11.77 -6.50
N ALA A 78 13.35 12.95 -6.42
CA ALA A 78 14.71 13.20 -6.89
C ALA A 78 15.59 13.47 -5.66
N SER A 79 16.59 12.62 -5.46
CA SER A 79 17.62 12.73 -4.42
C SER A 79 18.91 13.26 -4.99
#